data_AF-A0AAU9IJS4-F1
#
_entry.id   AF-A0AAU9IJS4-F1
#
_cell.length_a   1.000
_cell.length_b   1.000
_cell.length_c   1.000
_cell.angle_alpha   90.00
_cell.angle_beta   90.00
_cell.angle_gamma   90.00
#
_symmetry.space_group_name_H-M   'P 1'
#
loop_
_entity.id
_entity.type
_entity.pdbx_description
1 polymer ?
#
loop_
_entity_poly.entity_id
_entity_poly.type
_entity_poly.pdbx_seq_one_letter_code
_entity_poly.pdbx_strand_id
1 'polypeptide(L)'
;MVPLLWALLPDKATTTYERLLSLIKKEAERIGLAFSTKAFQIDFEMAVINAIAILFPYAQIRGCFFHFSQCLWHKNSRVRLSNRLQDWWLST
;
A
#
# COMPACT_ATOMS: atom_id res chain seq x y z
N MET A 1 8.13 11.45 -0.39
CA MET A 1 6.66 11.32 -0.26
C MET A 1 6.24 12.19 0.91
N VAL A 2 5.19 13.01 0.78
CA VAL A 2 4.69 13.86 1.87
C VAL A 2 3.37 13.25 2.36
N PRO A 3 3.20 13.01 3.68
CA PRO A 3 1.95 12.44 4.19
C PRO A 3 0.80 13.44 4.02
N LEU A 4 -0.30 12.99 3.42
CA LEU A 4 -1.50 13.82 3.23
C LEU A 4 -2.53 13.61 4.34
N LEU A 5 -2.66 12.38 4.85
CA LEU A 5 -3.65 11.99 5.84
C LEU A 5 -3.09 10.92 6.76
N TRP A 6 -3.47 10.99 8.03
CA TRP A 6 -3.20 9.97 9.04
C TRP A 6 -4.53 9.40 9.52
N ALA A 7 -4.63 8.07 9.57
CA ALA A 7 -5.81 7.37 10.08
C ALA A 7 -5.37 6.30 11.07
N LEU A 8 -5.94 6.32 12.27
CA LEU A 8 -5.82 5.24 13.23
C LEU A 8 -7.00 4.29 13.03
N LEU A 9 -6.70 3.03 12.72
CA LEU A 9 -7.69 2.01 12.44
C LEU A 9 -7.79 1.03 13.62
N PRO A 10 -9.00 0.56 13.97
CA PRO A 10 -9.20 -0.40 15.06
C PRO A 10 -8.67 -1.79 14.72
N ASP A 11 -8.64 -2.14 13.43
CA ASP A 11 -8.21 -3.44 12.93
C ASP A 11 -7.75 -3.33 11.46
N LYS A 12 -7.41 -4.50 10.92
CA LYS A 12 -6.98 -4.71 9.54
C LYS A 12 -8.06 -5.40 8.69
N ALA A 13 -9.35 -5.15 8.98
CA ALA A 13 -10.45 -5.75 8.24
C ALA A 13 -10.76 -4.97 6.95
N THR A 14 -11.24 -5.67 5.92
CA THR A 14 -11.66 -5.05 4.65
C THR A 14 -12.70 -3.96 4.88
N THR A 15 -13.70 -4.22 5.73
CA THR A 15 -14.78 -3.27 6.06
C THR A 15 -14.25 -1.98 6.71
N THR A 16 -13.21 -2.08 7.52
CA THR A 16 -12.52 -0.92 8.12
C THR A 16 -11.84 -0.06 7.05
N TYR A 17 -11.17 -0.69 6.09
CA TYR A 17 -10.56 0.01 4.95
C TYR A 17 -11.61 0.60 4.00
N GLU A 18 -12.73 -0.11 3.73
CA GLU A 18 -13.84 0.41 2.93
C GLU A 18 -14.41 1.69 3.56
N ARG A 19 -14.62 1.67 4.88
CA ARG A 19 -15.10 2.84 5.61
C ARG A 19 -14.10 4.00 5.51
N LEU A 20 -12.81 3.76 5.73
CA LEU A 20 -11.77 4.80 5.59
C LEU A 20 -11.77 5.41 4.20
N LEU A 21 -11.70 4.59 3.16
CA LEU A 21 -11.65 5.05 1.76
C LEU A 21 -12.92 5.80 1.36
N SER A 22 -14.08 5.37 1.85
CA SER A 22 -15.35 6.06 1.62
C SER A 22 -15.39 7.45 2.28
N LEU A 23 -14.85 7.57 3.50
CA LEU A 23 -14.72 8.87 4.18
C LEU A 23 -13.79 9.81 3.41
N ILE A 24 -12.65 9.30 2.94
CA ILE A 24 -11.71 10.08 2.13
C ILE A 24 -12.36 10.55 0.83
N LYS A 25 -13.06 9.64 0.12
CA LYS A 25 -13.78 9.96 -1.11
C LYS A 25 -14.82 11.06 -0.88
N LYS A 26 -15.64 10.91 0.15
CA LYS A 26 -16.67 11.90 0.51
C LYS A 26 -16.07 13.27 0.83
N GLU A 27 -14.95 13.30 1.56
CA GLU A 27 -14.30 14.55 1.92
C GLU A 27 -13.63 15.23 0.72
N ALA A 28 -13.01 14.45 -0.17
CA ALA A 28 -12.49 14.95 -1.44
C ALA A 28 -13.60 15.56 -2.29
N GLU A 29 -14.75 14.88 -2.44
CA GLU A 29 -15.91 15.40 -3.15
C GLU A 29 -16.44 16.70 -2.50
N ARG A 30 -16.46 16.78 -1.16
CA ARG A 30 -16.88 17.98 -0.41
C ARG A 30 -16.04 19.21 -0.73
N ILE A 31 -14.74 19.04 -0.99
CA ILE A 31 -13.83 20.14 -1.36
C ILE A 31 -13.73 20.35 -2.88
N GLY A 32 -14.59 19.69 -3.68
CA GLY A 32 -14.62 19.81 -5.13
C GLY A 32 -13.53 19.01 -5.85
N LEU A 33 -12.88 18.07 -5.17
CA LEU A 33 -11.88 17.18 -5.76
C LEU A 33 -12.54 15.86 -6.17
N ALA A 34 -12.59 15.58 -7.46
CA ALA A 34 -13.06 14.28 -7.96
C ALA A 34 -12.05 13.17 -7.57
N PHE A 35 -12.42 12.37 -6.57
CA PHE A 35 -11.58 11.26 -6.11
C PHE A 35 -11.79 10.00 -6.96
N SER A 36 -11.37 10.07 -8.23
CA SER A 36 -11.39 8.98 -9.20
C SER A 36 -9.96 8.52 -9.53
N THR A 37 -9.33 7.82 -8.59
CA THR A 37 -7.94 7.39 -8.73
C THR A 37 -7.82 6.29 -9.79
N LYS A 38 -6.99 6.51 -10.81
CA LYS A 38 -6.73 5.51 -11.88
C LYS A 38 -5.89 4.33 -11.40
N ALA A 39 -5.03 4.55 -10.40
CA ALA A 39 -4.18 3.52 -9.85
C ALA A 39 -3.88 3.76 -8.36
N PHE A 40 -3.82 2.68 -7.60
CA PHE A 40 -3.39 2.67 -6.21
C PHE A 40 -2.04 1.96 -6.11
N GLN A 41 -1.09 2.57 -5.40
CA GLN A 41 0.13 1.90 -4.95
C GLN A 41 -0.02 1.65 -3.46
N ILE A 42 -0.17 0.38 -3.07
CA ILE A 42 -0.52 -0.01 -1.71
C ILE A 42 0.34 -1.18 -1.26
N ASP A 43 0.40 -1.41 0.03
CA ASP A 43 1.09 -2.56 0.60
C ASP A 43 0.36 -3.86 0.27
N PHE A 44 1.08 -4.98 0.36
CA PHE A 44 0.57 -6.31 0.02
C PHE A 44 -0.35 -6.88 1.11
N GLU A 45 -1.33 -6.09 1.55
CA GLU A 45 -2.32 -6.47 2.54
C GLU A 45 -3.68 -6.69 1.87
N MET A 46 -4.23 -7.92 1.99
CA MET A 46 -5.44 -8.30 1.26
C MET A 46 -6.67 -7.46 1.62
N ALA A 47 -6.77 -7.02 2.87
CA ALA A 47 -7.91 -6.24 3.33
C ALA A 47 -8.05 -4.91 2.58
N VAL A 48 -6.95 -4.17 2.40
CA VAL A 48 -6.98 -2.90 1.65
C VAL A 48 -7.12 -3.14 0.14
N ILE A 49 -6.51 -4.20 -0.40
CA ILE A 49 -6.68 -4.57 -1.82
C ILE A 49 -8.15 -4.84 -2.13
N ASN A 50 -8.83 -5.63 -1.30
CA ASN A 50 -10.24 -5.96 -1.45
C ASN A 50 -11.12 -4.70 -1.32
N ALA A 51 -10.86 -3.85 -0.34
CA ALA A 51 -11.61 -2.61 -0.16
C ALA A 51 -11.49 -1.67 -1.36
N ILE A 52 -10.29 -1.55 -1.95
CA ILE A 52 -10.07 -0.77 -3.17
C ILE A 52 -10.81 -1.39 -4.35
N ALA A 53 -10.76 -2.72 -4.53
CA ALA A 53 -11.46 -3.40 -5.62
C ALA A 53 -12.99 -3.21 -5.55
N ILE A 54 -13.56 -3.14 -4.34
CA ILE A 54 -14.99 -2.89 -4.12
C ILE A 54 -15.36 -1.44 -4.46
N LEU A 55 -14.60 -0.46 -3.98
CA LEU A 55 -14.95 0.96 -4.10
C LEU A 55 -14.49 1.60 -5.41
N PHE A 56 -13.44 1.06 -6.02
CA PHE A 56 -12.78 1.57 -7.23
C PHE A 56 -12.53 0.41 -8.22
N PRO A 57 -13.58 -0.25 -8.73
CA PRO A 57 -13.47 -1.48 -9.51
C PRO A 57 -12.67 -1.34 -10.82
N TYR A 58 -12.50 -0.11 -11.32
CA TYR A 58 -11.75 0.18 -12.53
C TYR A 58 -10.31 0.67 -12.27
N ALA A 59 -9.92 0.84 -11.01
CA ALA A 59 -8.59 1.29 -10.65
C ALA A 59 -7.57 0.14 -10.74
N GLN A 60 -6.37 0.43 -11.24
CA GLN A 60 -5.27 -0.52 -11.18
C GLN A 60 -4.69 -0.59 -9.76
N ILE A 61 -4.54 -1.79 -9.21
CA ILE A 61 -3.88 -1.97 -7.91
C ILE A 61 -2.45 -2.45 -8.15
N ARG A 62 -1.48 -1.71 -7.62
CA ARG A 62 -0.05 -2.01 -7.70
C ARG A 62 0.50 -2.18 -6.29
N GLY A 63 1.37 -3.18 -6.12
CA GLY A 63 2.11 -3.34 -4.88
C GLY A 63 3.19 -2.28 -4.69
N CYS A 64 3.41 -1.85 -3.46
CA CYS A 64 4.49 -0.91 -3.13
C CYS A 64 5.86 -1.60 -3.17
N PHE A 65 6.67 -1.28 -4.18
CA PHE A 65 8.02 -1.84 -4.31
C PHE A 65 8.91 -1.51 -3.11
N PHE A 66 8.83 -0.28 -2.58
CA PHE A 66 9.63 0.14 -1.44
C PHE A 66 9.43 -0.76 -0.21
N HIS A 67 8.18 -0.97 0.22
CA HIS A 67 7.89 -1.83 1.36
C HIS A 67 8.17 -3.30 1.06
N PHE A 68 7.99 -3.74 -0.19
CA PHE A 68 8.36 -5.10 -0.60
C PHE A 68 9.87 -5.34 -0.48
N SER A 69 10.70 -4.44 -1.03
CA SER A 69 12.16 -4.52 -0.93
C SER A 69 12.64 -4.48 0.52
N GLN A 70 12.02 -3.65 1.36
CA GLN A 70 12.30 -3.61 2.80
C GLN A 70 11.97 -4.94 3.49
N CYS A 71 10.81 -5.53 3.20
CA CYS A 71 10.43 -6.85 3.71
C CYS A 71 11.41 -7.95 3.27
N LEU A 72 11.83 -7.93 2.01
CA LEU A 72 12.85 -8.86 1.49
C LEU A 72 14.19 -8.70 2.19
N TRP A 73 14.66 -7.47 2.37
CA TRP A 73 15.90 -7.16 3.07
C TRP A 73 15.87 -7.70 4.50
N HIS A 74 14.82 -7.38 5.27
CA HIS A 74 14.69 -7.88 6.64
C HIS A 74 14.59 -9.40 6.72
N LYS A 75 13.92 -10.03 5.75
CA LYS A 75 13.84 -11.49 5.68
C LYS A 75 15.19 -12.12 5.36
N ASN A 76 15.96 -11.54 4.44
CA ASN A 76 17.31 -11.99 4.10
C ASN A 76 18.26 -11.91 5.30
N SER A 77 18.23 -10.79 6.04
CA SER A 77 19.04 -10.59 7.25
C SER A 77 18.68 -11.58 8.36
N ARG A 78 17.41 -12.02 8.43
CA ARG A 78 16.95 -13.03 9.41
C ARG A 78 17.31 -14.47 9.03
N VAL A 79 17.45 -14.77 7.73
CA VAL A 79 17.67 -16.13 7.22
C VAL A 79 19.16 -16.42 6.93
N ARG A 80 20.08 -15.49 7.23
CA ARG A 80 21.55 -15.64 7.01
C ARG A 80 21.93 -15.98 5.55
N LEU A 81 21.13 -15.57 4.58
CA LEU A 81 21.45 -15.69 3.15
C LEU A 81 22.33 -14.52 2.64
N SER A 82 22.87 -13.68 3.55
CA SER A 82 23.56 -12.41 3.23
C SER A 82 24.80 -12.58 2.35
N ASN A 83 25.52 -13.70 2.47
CA ASN A 83 26.81 -13.85 1.79
C ASN A 83 26.71 -13.87 0.26
N ARG A 84 25.54 -14.13 -0.34
CA ARG A 84 25.41 -14.22 -1.80
C ARG A 84 24.81 -12.98 -2.47
N LEU A 85 24.16 -12.10 -1.71
CA LEU A 85 23.52 -10.88 -2.23
C LEU A 85 24.41 -9.64 -2.10
N GLN A 86 25.35 -9.64 -1.15
CA GLN A 86 26.38 -8.59 -1.03
C GLN A 86 27.33 -8.60 -2.23
N ASP A 87 27.70 -9.79 -2.71
CA ASP A 87 28.58 -9.98 -3.86
C ASP A 87 27.97 -9.44 -5.17
N TRP A 88 26.65 -9.59 -5.35
CA TRP A 88 25.94 -9.06 -6.51
C TRP A 88 25.87 -7.53 -6.52
N TRP A 89 25.65 -6.89 -5.36
CA TRP A 89 25.55 -5.42 -5.24
C TRP A 89 26.87 -4.68 -5.40
N LEU A 90 28.01 -5.33 -5.12
CA LEU A 90 29.34 -4.75 -5.31
C LEU A 90 29.92 -5.01 -6.72
N SER A 91 29.23 -5.82 -7.54
CA SER A 91 29.60 -6.15 -8.92
C SER A 91 28.86 -5.35 -10.01
N THR A 92 28.05 -4.38 -9.61
CA THR A 92 27.37 -3.38 -10.48
C THR A 92 27.71 -1.99 -10.03
#